data_AF-A0A2E7SG38-F1
#
_entry.id   AF-A0A2E7SG38-F1
#
_cell.length_a   1.000
_cell.length_b   1.000
_cell.length_c   1.000
_cell.angle_alpha   90.00
_cell.angle_beta   90.00
_cell.angle_gamma   90.00
#
_symmetry.space_group_name_H-M   'P 1'
#
loop_
_entity.id
_entity.type
_entity.pdbx_description
1 polymer ?
#
loop_
_entity_poly.entity_id
_entity_poly.type
_entity_poly.pdbx_seq_one_letter_code
_entity_poly.pdbx_strand_id
1 'polypeptide(L)'
;MTWLAPLGLLIVWQWSLWRQQKPEVQFSDWLRADPYICGLVIAQGLIISIPLGIWLIMCVFIFSMLISLMISEQQRTEWGQRKTTRAVALFLLISIHVMSGFLPVSEPNSDEIWGAPVIENPENNQFWPASQQEIWLLPDGTIIIETHMQTPGIINPWFSTTALNEYSQASDAKEIRFEEAASLMDDWVGPNSFTLSPIHEGVVHDYDGQKLLYTHDDVMLDLLGSHPSGEMITVWKPTWGGEMHLLSVIKVGPDPFVGNPGAQKYVVDWLSNE
;
A
#
# COMPACT_ATOMS: atom_id res chain seq x y z
N MET A 1 -1.99 -16.92 2.93
CA MET A 1 -0.87 -17.88 3.11
C MET A 1 0.20 -17.77 2.01
N THR A 2 -0.17 -17.46 0.76
CA THR A 2 0.75 -17.24 -0.38
C THR A 2 1.85 -16.21 -0.09
N TRP A 3 1.55 -15.19 0.70
CA TRP A 3 2.50 -14.14 1.10
C TRP A 3 3.64 -14.59 2.04
N LEU A 4 3.55 -15.77 2.69
CA LEU A 4 4.66 -16.37 3.45
C LEU A 4 5.52 -17.31 2.61
N ALA A 5 5.06 -17.71 1.42
CA ALA A 5 5.78 -18.65 0.55
C ALA A 5 7.21 -18.19 0.22
N PRO A 6 7.48 -16.89 0.00
CA PRO A 6 8.84 -16.44 -0.28
C PRO A 6 9.82 -16.62 0.89
N LEU A 7 9.35 -16.40 2.12
CA LEU A 7 10.12 -16.67 3.35
C LEU A 7 10.44 -18.16 3.46
N GLY A 8 9.44 -19.02 3.24
CA GLY A 8 9.61 -20.47 3.22
C GLY A 8 10.62 -20.91 2.16
N LEU A 9 10.53 -20.40 0.94
CA LEU A 9 11.43 -20.73 -0.17
C LEU A 9 12.88 -20.32 0.10
N LEU A 10 13.11 -19.13 0.65
CA LEU A 10 14.45 -18.67 1.00
C LEU A 10 15.08 -19.52 2.11
N ILE A 11 14.31 -19.85 3.16
CA ILE A 11 14.78 -20.72 4.25
C ILE A 11 15.10 -22.12 3.70
N VAL A 12 14.21 -22.70 2.89
CA VAL A 12 14.42 -24.02 2.29
C VAL A 12 15.63 -24.01 1.35
N TRP A 13 15.77 -23.00 0.50
CA TRP A 13 16.89 -22.88 -0.42
C TRP A 13 18.23 -22.78 0.32
N GLN A 14 18.34 -21.86 1.28
CA GLN A 14 19.58 -21.69 2.04
C GLN A 14 19.93 -22.93 2.87
N TRP A 15 18.93 -23.54 3.52
CA TRP A 15 19.11 -24.79 4.25
C TRP A 15 19.57 -25.92 3.33
N SER A 16 18.98 -26.04 2.14
CA SER A 16 19.34 -27.09 1.17
C SER A 16 20.79 -26.96 0.69
N LEU A 17 21.25 -25.74 0.38
CA LEU A 17 22.63 -25.46 0.02
C LEU A 17 23.60 -25.83 1.14
N TRP A 18 23.25 -25.51 2.39
CA TRP A 18 24.07 -25.84 3.54
C TRP A 18 24.14 -27.34 3.79
N ARG A 19 23.00 -28.05 3.72
CA ARG A 19 22.92 -29.51 3.85
C ARG A 19 23.74 -30.24 2.80
N GLN A 20 23.81 -29.72 1.58
CA GLN A 20 24.66 -30.29 0.52
C GLN A 20 26.15 -30.23 0.88
N GLN A 21 26.60 -29.14 1.50
CA GLN A 21 28.01 -28.97 1.89
C GLN A 21 28.34 -29.66 3.22
N LYS A 22 27.37 -29.74 4.13
CA LYS A 22 27.52 -30.31 5.48
C LYS A 22 26.30 -31.17 5.87
N PRO A 23 26.24 -32.43 5.41
CA PRO A 23 25.07 -33.28 5.61
C PRO A 23 24.82 -33.68 7.08
N GLU A 24 25.89 -33.70 7.88
CA GLU A 24 25.92 -34.11 9.29
C GLU A 24 25.34 -33.06 10.26
N VAL A 25 25.18 -31.81 9.82
CA VAL A 25 24.93 -30.65 10.69
C VAL A 25 23.42 -30.44 10.89
N GLN A 26 22.99 -30.16 12.12
CA GLN A 26 21.58 -29.90 12.43
C GLN A 26 21.14 -28.48 12.05
N PHE A 27 19.84 -28.27 11.87
CA PHE A 27 19.27 -26.97 11.50
C PHE A 27 19.57 -25.86 12.52
N SER A 28 19.58 -26.19 13.82
CA SER A 28 19.93 -25.24 14.89
C SER A 28 21.36 -24.73 14.78
N ASP A 29 22.28 -25.57 14.28
CA ASP A 29 23.68 -25.20 14.13
C ASP A 29 23.89 -24.34 12.89
N TRP A 30 23.09 -24.53 11.84
CA TRP A 30 23.05 -23.62 10.67
C TRP A 30 22.61 -22.21 11.05
N LEU A 31 21.53 -22.08 11.84
CA LEU A 31 21.06 -20.78 12.36
C LEU A 31 22.13 -20.06 13.21
N ARG A 32 23.00 -20.81 13.90
CA ARG A 32 24.09 -20.27 14.71
C ARG A 32 25.37 -20.01 13.92
N ALA A 33 25.58 -20.70 12.80
CA ALA A 33 26.83 -20.65 12.02
C ALA A 33 27.00 -19.40 11.15
N ASP A 34 25.93 -18.66 10.87
CA ASP A 34 26.00 -17.36 10.21
C ASP A 34 25.04 -16.35 10.90
N PRO A 35 25.56 -15.48 11.78
CA PRO A 35 24.78 -14.43 12.42
C PRO A 35 24.06 -13.52 11.42
N TYR A 36 24.60 -13.37 10.19
CA TYR A 36 23.95 -12.58 9.15
C TYR A 36 22.71 -13.26 8.59
N ILE A 37 22.71 -14.59 8.45
CA ILE A 37 21.53 -15.33 8.00
C ILE A 37 20.44 -15.29 9.06
N CYS A 38 20.82 -15.52 10.32
CA CYS A 38 19.89 -15.35 11.44
C CYS A 38 19.32 -13.93 11.48
N GLY A 39 20.17 -12.92 11.31
CA GLY A 39 19.76 -11.52 11.19
C GLY A 39 18.81 -11.27 10.02
N LEU A 40 19.04 -11.85 8.84
CA LEU A 40 18.15 -11.74 7.68
C LEU A 40 16.80 -12.40 7.93
N VAL A 41 16.75 -13.55 8.61
CA VAL A 41 15.49 -14.23 8.95
C VAL A 41 14.69 -13.41 9.97
N ILE A 42 15.35 -12.87 11.01
CA ILE A 42 14.72 -11.98 11.99
C ILE A 42 14.21 -10.71 11.29
N ALA A 43 15.04 -10.12 10.43
CA ALA A 43 14.69 -8.97 9.62
C ALA A 43 13.44 -9.26 8.77
N GLN A 44 13.35 -10.41 8.10
CA GLN A 44 12.15 -10.77 7.35
C GLN A 44 10.89 -10.86 8.23
N GLY A 45 10.99 -11.43 9.44
CA GLY A 45 9.86 -11.43 10.39
C GLY A 45 9.43 -10.01 10.79
N LEU A 46 10.40 -9.09 10.91
CA LEU A 46 10.13 -7.68 11.19
C LEU A 46 9.54 -6.94 9.99
N ILE A 47 10.01 -7.20 8.75
CA ILE A 47 9.43 -6.62 7.52
C ILE A 47 7.95 -6.96 7.43
N ILE A 48 7.57 -8.20 7.76
CA ILE A 48 6.16 -8.62 7.76
C ILE A 48 5.33 -7.83 8.76
N SER A 49 5.93 -7.26 9.81
CA SER A 49 5.21 -6.55 10.88
C SER A 49 5.20 -5.04 10.73
N ILE A 50 6.08 -4.47 9.90
CA ILE A 50 6.30 -3.03 9.75
C ILE A 50 6.02 -2.65 8.29
N PRO A 51 5.00 -1.85 7.98
CA PRO A 51 4.76 -1.34 6.63
C PRO A 51 5.97 -0.60 6.09
N LEU A 52 6.28 -0.79 4.80
CA LEU A 52 7.51 -0.28 4.17
C LEU A 52 8.79 -0.71 4.92
N GLY A 53 8.69 -1.72 5.81
CA GLY A 53 9.76 -2.16 6.70
C GLY A 53 10.98 -2.67 5.96
N ILE A 54 10.85 -3.09 4.70
CA ILE A 54 11.98 -3.43 3.84
C ILE A 54 12.97 -2.27 3.71
N TRP A 55 12.50 -1.02 3.57
CA TRP A 55 13.38 0.13 3.44
C TRP A 55 14.10 0.44 4.75
N LEU A 56 13.36 0.44 5.86
CA LEU A 56 13.95 0.64 7.19
C LEU A 56 15.01 -0.42 7.49
N ILE A 57 14.71 -1.68 7.19
CA ILE A 57 15.59 -2.82 7.45
C ILE A 57 16.78 -2.83 6.51
N MET A 58 16.61 -2.46 5.25
CA MET A 58 17.73 -2.24 4.33
C MET A 58 18.65 -1.14 4.85
N CYS A 59 18.10 -0.01 5.31
CA CYS A 59 18.88 1.06 5.92
C CYS A 59 19.67 0.55 7.14
N VAL A 60 18.99 -0.07 8.11
CA VAL A 60 19.62 -0.63 9.32
C VAL A 60 20.69 -1.67 8.97
N PHE A 61 20.39 -2.57 8.02
CA PHE A 61 21.34 -3.57 7.55
C PHE A 61 22.58 -2.92 6.92
N ILE A 62 22.41 -1.94 6.03
CA ILE A 62 23.53 -1.22 5.39
C ILE A 62 24.39 -0.52 6.44
N PHE A 63 23.78 0.25 7.36
CA PHE A 63 24.52 0.95 8.40
C PHE A 63 25.25 0.00 9.35
N SER A 64 24.57 -1.04 9.83
CA SER A 64 25.18 -2.04 10.72
C SER A 64 26.34 -2.78 10.05
N MET A 65 26.21 -3.07 8.76
CA MET A 65 27.25 -3.71 7.96
C MET A 65 28.45 -2.78 7.77
N LEU A 66 28.23 -1.52 7.39
CA LEU A 66 29.31 -0.53 7.24
C LEU A 66 30.08 -0.32 8.54
N ILE A 67 29.37 -0.17 9.67
CA ILE A 67 29.99 -0.05 11.00
C ILE A 67 30.80 -1.30 11.33
N SER A 68 30.24 -2.49 11.11
CA SER A 68 30.92 -3.76 11.38
C SER A 68 32.18 -3.93 10.54
N LEU A 69 32.15 -3.54 9.26
CA LEU A 69 33.30 -3.58 8.36
C LEU A 69 34.40 -2.60 8.76
N MET A 70 34.07 -1.45 9.36
CA MET A 70 35.06 -0.51 9.87
C MET A 70 35.77 -1.05 11.11
N ILE A 71 35.00 -1.63 12.05
CA ILE A 71 35.49 -2.02 13.37
C ILE A 71 36.23 -3.37 13.34
N SER A 72 35.76 -4.35 12.56
CA SER A 72 36.24 -5.74 12.67
C SER A 72 36.92 -6.23 11.40
N GLU A 73 38.20 -6.64 11.53
CA GLU A 73 38.96 -7.27 10.46
C GLU A 73 38.41 -8.64 10.09
N GLN A 74 37.98 -9.42 11.08
CA GLN A 74 37.31 -10.70 10.86
C GLN A 74 36.07 -10.54 9.97
N GLN A 75 35.26 -9.50 10.21
CA GLN A 75 34.07 -9.24 9.40
C GLN A 75 34.40 -8.89 7.96
N ARG A 76 35.50 -8.16 7.71
CA ARG A 76 35.97 -7.87 6.35
C ARG A 76 36.34 -9.15 5.60
N THR A 77 37.04 -10.07 6.26
CA THR A 77 37.43 -11.37 5.67
C THR A 77 36.20 -12.25 5.40
N GLU A 78 35.28 -12.38 6.36
CA GLU A 78 34.05 -13.15 6.19
C GLU A 78 33.15 -12.59 5.10
N TRP A 79 33.03 -11.26 5.00
CA TRP A 79 32.31 -10.60 3.92
C TRP A 79 32.90 -10.93 2.56
N GLY A 80 34.23 -10.87 2.43
CA GLY A 80 34.93 -11.25 1.20
C GLY A 80 34.65 -12.70 0.76
N GLN A 81 34.59 -13.63 1.71
CA GLN A 81 34.34 -15.05 1.45
C GLN A 81 32.89 -15.36 1.04
N ARG A 82 31.91 -14.63 1.58
CA ARG A 82 30.46 -14.94 1.42
C ARG A 82 29.68 -13.91 0.61
N LYS A 83 30.35 -12.93 -0.01
CA LYS A 83 29.70 -11.82 -0.74
C LYS A 83 28.67 -12.29 -1.77
N THR A 84 28.95 -13.35 -2.53
CA THR A 84 28.05 -13.86 -3.57
C THR A 84 26.76 -14.40 -2.98
N THR A 85 26.85 -15.27 -1.97
CA THR A 85 25.68 -15.85 -1.30
C THR A 85 24.81 -14.77 -0.66
N ARG A 86 25.44 -13.77 -0.02
CA ARG A 86 24.74 -12.64 0.61
C ARG A 86 24.06 -11.76 -0.44
N ALA A 87 24.73 -11.46 -1.56
CA ALA A 87 24.15 -10.69 -2.66
C ALA A 87 22.94 -11.39 -3.27
N VAL A 88 23.00 -12.71 -3.50
CA VAL A 88 21.86 -13.47 -4.01
C VAL A 88 20.69 -13.48 -3.01
N ALA A 89 20.96 -13.66 -1.72
CA ALA A 89 19.91 -13.61 -0.69
C ALA A 89 19.20 -12.25 -0.64
N LEU A 90 19.96 -11.15 -0.70
CA LEU A 90 19.42 -9.78 -0.75
C LEU A 90 18.62 -9.54 -2.03
N PHE A 91 19.15 -9.97 -3.18
CA PHE A 91 18.46 -9.85 -4.45
C PHE A 91 17.10 -10.55 -4.41
N LEU A 92 17.08 -11.82 -4.01
CA LEU A 92 15.84 -12.58 -3.90
C LEU A 92 14.87 -11.92 -2.92
N LEU A 93 15.35 -11.46 -1.76
CA LEU A 93 14.54 -10.76 -0.78
C LEU A 93 13.89 -9.51 -1.38
N ILE A 94 14.65 -8.64 -2.05
CA ILE A 94 14.13 -7.43 -2.69
C ILE A 94 13.15 -7.79 -3.81
N SER A 95 13.53 -8.72 -4.70
CA SER A 95 12.69 -9.15 -5.81
C SER A 95 11.33 -9.64 -5.34
N ILE A 96 11.28 -10.43 -4.28
CA ILE A 96 10.04 -10.94 -3.70
C ILE A 96 9.10 -9.81 -3.26
N HIS A 97 9.63 -8.79 -2.57
CA HIS A 97 8.80 -7.70 -2.06
C HIS A 97 8.37 -6.75 -3.18
N VAL A 98 9.23 -6.50 -4.17
CA VAL A 98 8.86 -5.75 -5.37
C VAL A 98 7.78 -6.51 -6.15
N MET A 99 7.95 -7.82 -6.37
CA MET A 99 6.97 -8.66 -7.06
C MET A 99 5.63 -8.75 -6.33
N SER A 100 5.60 -8.59 -5.00
CA SER A 100 4.34 -8.58 -4.24
C SER A 100 3.42 -7.42 -4.64
N GLY A 101 3.97 -6.30 -5.12
CA GLY A 101 3.19 -5.18 -5.66
C GLY A 101 2.48 -5.48 -6.99
N PHE A 102 2.87 -6.55 -7.68
CA PHE A 102 2.26 -6.93 -8.96
C PHE A 102 1.28 -8.09 -8.84
N LEU A 103 0.94 -8.50 -7.62
CA LEU A 103 -0.11 -9.48 -7.44
C LEU A 103 -1.44 -8.86 -7.92
N PRO A 104 -2.27 -9.61 -8.66
CA PRO A 104 -3.58 -9.12 -9.05
C PRO A 104 -4.39 -8.81 -7.80
N VAL A 105 -5.12 -7.70 -7.86
CA VAL A 105 -6.08 -7.30 -6.83
C VAL A 105 -7.42 -7.97 -7.07
N SER A 106 -8.25 -7.99 -6.04
CA SER A 106 -9.67 -8.33 -6.18
C SER A 106 -10.40 -7.22 -6.93
N GLU A 107 -11.46 -7.61 -7.64
CA GLU A 107 -12.34 -6.66 -8.32
C GLU A 107 -13.14 -5.88 -7.26
N PRO A 108 -13.24 -4.53 -7.39
CA PRO A 108 -14.25 -3.76 -6.68
C PRO A 108 -15.61 -4.41 -6.90
N ASN A 109 -16.39 -4.58 -5.84
CA ASN A 109 -17.67 -5.26 -5.94
C ASN A 109 -18.70 -4.47 -5.14
N SER A 110 -19.17 -3.37 -5.72
CA SER A 110 -20.24 -2.53 -5.13
C SER A 110 -21.50 -2.47 -5.99
N ASP A 111 -21.60 -3.31 -7.02
CA ASP A 111 -22.74 -3.40 -7.94
C ASP A 111 -24.06 -3.68 -7.24
N GLU A 112 -24.05 -4.49 -6.18
CA GLU A 112 -25.24 -4.82 -5.40
C GLU A 112 -25.84 -3.60 -4.68
N ILE A 113 -25.02 -2.58 -4.41
CA ILE A 113 -25.41 -1.37 -3.66
C ILE A 113 -25.69 -0.21 -4.61
N TRP A 114 -24.78 0.07 -5.54
CA TRP A 114 -24.82 1.27 -6.39
C TRP A 114 -25.21 0.98 -7.83
N GLY A 115 -25.42 -0.29 -8.21
CA GLY A 115 -25.64 -0.70 -9.59
C GLY A 115 -24.34 -0.72 -10.40
N ALA A 116 -24.44 -0.86 -11.72
CA ALA A 116 -23.27 -0.93 -12.58
C ALA A 116 -22.45 0.39 -12.58
N PRO A 117 -21.11 0.31 -12.58
CA PRO A 117 -20.24 1.49 -12.66
C PRO A 117 -20.43 2.23 -13.99
N VAL A 118 -20.19 3.54 -13.94
CA VAL A 118 -20.19 4.42 -15.12
C VAL A 118 -18.85 4.36 -15.85
N ILE A 119 -17.75 4.23 -15.09
CA ILE A 119 -16.40 4.07 -15.61
C ILE A 119 -15.76 2.87 -14.91
N GLU A 120 -15.32 1.90 -15.72
CA GLU A 120 -14.58 0.72 -15.28
C GLU A 120 -13.10 0.89 -15.63
N ASN A 121 -12.22 0.69 -14.66
CA ASN A 121 -10.77 0.67 -14.80
C ASN A 121 -10.21 1.84 -15.63
N PRO A 122 -10.36 3.10 -15.14
CA PRO A 122 -9.89 4.29 -15.83
C PRO A 122 -8.39 4.24 -16.19
N GLU A 123 -7.99 4.95 -17.24
CA GLU A 123 -6.60 4.90 -17.74
C GLU A 123 -5.60 5.37 -16.67
N ASN A 124 -5.97 6.39 -15.90
CA ASN A 124 -5.15 6.96 -14.83
C ASN A 124 -5.07 6.09 -13.56
N ASN A 125 -5.88 5.01 -13.45
CA ASN A 125 -5.78 4.06 -12.34
C ASN A 125 -4.47 3.25 -12.39
N GLN A 126 -3.84 3.14 -13.56
CA GLN A 126 -2.68 2.26 -13.80
C GLN A 126 -1.37 2.72 -13.14
N PHE A 127 -1.40 3.72 -12.26
CA PHE A 127 -0.23 4.04 -11.46
C PHE A 127 0.09 2.89 -10.51
N TRP A 128 1.27 2.32 -10.78
CA TRP A 128 2.03 1.43 -9.92
C TRP A 128 1.63 1.48 -8.45
N PRO A 129 1.27 0.35 -7.81
CA PRO A 129 1.34 -1.03 -8.30
C PRO A 129 -0.02 -1.53 -8.85
N ALA A 130 -0.24 -2.84 -8.98
CA ALA A 130 -1.48 -3.40 -9.51
C ALA A 130 -2.73 -2.82 -8.81
N SER A 131 -3.65 -2.30 -9.59
CA SER A 131 -4.86 -1.63 -9.12
C SER A 131 -6.04 -1.91 -10.03
N GLN A 132 -7.24 -1.86 -9.45
CA GLN A 132 -8.52 -1.86 -10.13
C GLN A 132 -9.38 -0.77 -9.50
N GLN A 133 -10.13 -0.07 -10.34
CA GLN A 133 -10.90 1.09 -9.92
C GLN A 133 -12.20 1.13 -10.69
N GLU A 134 -13.28 1.41 -9.98
CA GLU A 134 -14.61 1.56 -10.54
C GLU A 134 -15.22 2.86 -10.01
N ILE A 135 -15.97 3.54 -10.88
CA ILE A 135 -16.57 4.84 -10.58
C ILE A 135 -18.07 4.77 -10.83
N TRP A 136 -18.85 5.14 -9.82
CA TRP A 136 -20.30 5.26 -9.88
C TRP A 136 -20.72 6.72 -9.79
N LEU A 137 -21.76 7.07 -10.54
CA LEU A 137 -22.48 8.34 -10.39
C LEU A 137 -23.88 8.04 -9.85
N LEU A 138 -24.13 8.40 -8.60
CA LEU A 138 -25.42 8.20 -7.98
C LEU A 138 -26.47 9.20 -8.47
N PRO A 139 -27.78 8.88 -8.38
CA PRO A 139 -28.85 9.76 -8.81
C PRO A 139 -28.90 11.13 -8.11
N ASP A 140 -28.29 11.25 -6.93
CA ASP A 140 -28.20 12.50 -6.18
C ASP A 140 -26.98 13.35 -6.56
N GLY A 141 -26.21 12.94 -7.57
CA GLY A 141 -25.00 13.61 -8.04
C GLY A 141 -23.75 13.28 -7.22
N THR A 142 -23.82 12.34 -6.28
CA THR A 142 -22.64 11.84 -5.56
C THR A 142 -21.82 10.95 -6.48
N ILE A 143 -20.51 11.21 -6.56
CA ILE A 143 -19.57 10.35 -7.28
C ILE A 143 -18.89 9.45 -6.25
N ILE A 144 -18.90 8.15 -6.52
CA ILE A 144 -18.24 7.15 -5.68
C ILE A 144 -17.14 6.50 -6.49
N ILE A 145 -15.97 6.36 -5.89
CA ILE A 145 -14.82 5.70 -6.46
C ILE A 145 -14.40 4.61 -5.50
N GLU A 146 -14.43 3.36 -5.95
CA GLU A 146 -13.82 2.24 -5.24
C GLU A 146 -12.51 1.90 -5.93
N THR A 147 -11.44 1.79 -5.17
CA THR A 147 -10.12 1.44 -5.69
C THR A 147 -9.52 0.34 -4.84
N HIS A 148 -9.24 -0.79 -5.47
CA HIS A 148 -8.44 -1.85 -4.89
C HIS A 148 -7.02 -1.70 -5.43
N MET A 149 -6.03 -1.61 -4.54
CA MET A 149 -4.63 -1.55 -4.96
C MET A 149 -3.74 -2.46 -4.11
N GLN A 150 -2.86 -3.18 -4.78
CA GLN A 150 -1.84 -3.98 -4.13
C GLN A 150 -0.65 -3.10 -3.80
N THR A 151 -0.17 -3.14 -2.57
CA THR A 151 1.00 -2.35 -2.16
C THR A 151 2.26 -3.21 -2.05
N PRO A 152 3.44 -2.73 -2.53
CA PRO A 152 4.63 -3.56 -2.54
C PRO A 152 5.24 -3.59 -1.15
N GLY A 153 5.55 -4.78 -0.65
CA GLY A 153 6.26 -4.93 0.62
C GLY A 153 5.44 -4.58 1.87
N ILE A 154 4.13 -4.37 1.72
CA ILE A 154 3.15 -4.36 2.82
C ILE A 154 2.37 -5.65 2.68
N ILE A 155 2.24 -6.40 3.79
CA ILE A 155 1.57 -7.71 3.79
C ILE A 155 0.57 -7.82 4.95
N ASN A 156 0.79 -7.03 5.99
CA ASN A 156 -0.05 -6.96 7.17
C ASN A 156 -0.82 -5.62 7.18
N PRO A 157 -2.00 -5.59 7.80
CA PRO A 157 -2.80 -4.38 7.84
C PRO A 157 -2.31 -3.33 8.86
N TRP A 158 -1.45 -3.68 9.81
CA TRP A 158 -1.04 -2.76 10.88
C TRP A 158 -0.22 -1.61 10.32
N PHE A 159 -0.63 -0.37 10.61
CA PHE A 159 0.01 0.88 10.15
C PHE A 159 0.07 1.07 8.63
N SER A 160 -0.45 0.13 7.85
CA SER A 160 -0.39 0.15 6.38
C SER A 160 -1.15 1.34 5.78
N THR A 161 -2.29 1.68 6.37
CA THR A 161 -3.11 2.83 5.96
C THR A 161 -2.36 4.15 6.12
N THR A 162 -1.72 4.37 7.27
CA THR A 162 -0.94 5.60 7.52
C THR A 162 0.25 5.70 6.56
N ALA A 163 1.06 4.64 6.44
CA ALA A 163 2.23 4.65 5.58
C ALA A 163 1.89 4.86 4.10
N LEU A 164 0.79 4.25 3.65
CA LEU A 164 0.35 4.36 2.26
C LEU A 164 -0.32 5.69 1.97
N ASN A 165 -1.07 6.24 2.92
CA ASN A 165 -1.63 7.59 2.81
C ASN A 165 -0.51 8.64 2.67
N GLU A 166 0.53 8.56 3.52
CA GLU A 166 1.72 9.44 3.40
C GLU A 166 2.39 9.31 2.01
N TYR A 167 2.56 8.07 1.53
CA TYR A 167 3.11 7.85 0.19
C TYR A 167 2.21 8.40 -0.92
N SER A 168 0.89 8.21 -0.80
CA SER A 168 -0.10 8.70 -1.77
C SER A 168 -0.13 10.21 -1.85
N GLN A 169 0.08 10.91 -0.73
CA GLN A 169 0.20 12.36 -0.67
C GLN A 169 1.52 12.84 -1.30
N ALA A 170 2.62 12.12 -1.08
CA ALA A 170 3.94 12.48 -1.62
C ALA A 170 4.12 12.18 -3.12
N SER A 171 3.28 11.34 -3.71
CA SER A 171 3.40 10.87 -5.10
C SER A 171 2.36 11.46 -6.05
N ASP A 172 1.51 12.37 -5.58
CA ASP A 172 0.35 12.92 -6.31
C ASP A 172 -0.65 11.86 -6.81
N ALA A 173 -0.53 10.60 -6.35
CA ALA A 173 -1.37 9.49 -6.79
C ALA A 173 -2.85 9.73 -6.48
N LYS A 174 -3.14 10.47 -5.40
CA LYS A 174 -4.50 10.86 -5.03
C LYS A 174 -5.11 11.81 -6.06
N GLU A 175 -4.34 12.79 -6.52
CA GLU A 175 -4.77 13.78 -7.52
C GLU A 175 -5.03 13.12 -8.88
N ILE A 176 -4.08 12.29 -9.34
CA ILE A 176 -4.16 11.60 -10.65
C ILE A 176 -5.40 10.68 -10.72
N ARG A 177 -5.71 9.96 -9.64
CA ARG A 177 -6.92 9.11 -9.58
C ARG A 177 -8.21 9.91 -9.51
N PHE A 178 -8.14 11.12 -8.97
CA PHE A 178 -9.28 12.03 -8.89
C PHE A 178 -9.59 12.68 -10.25
N GLU A 179 -8.59 13.02 -11.06
CA GLU A 179 -8.77 13.68 -12.38
C GLU A 179 -9.82 12.97 -13.25
N GLU A 180 -9.83 11.64 -13.29
CA GLU A 180 -10.79 10.92 -14.13
C GLU A 180 -12.21 10.98 -13.57
N ALA A 181 -12.39 10.99 -12.24
CA ALA A 181 -13.69 11.24 -11.61
C ALA A 181 -14.12 12.70 -11.74
N ALA A 182 -13.18 13.64 -11.80
CA ALA A 182 -13.44 15.06 -12.01
C ALA A 182 -14.11 15.31 -13.38
N SER A 183 -13.88 14.44 -14.37
CA SER A 183 -14.60 14.49 -15.65
C SER A 183 -16.11 14.32 -15.51
N LEU A 184 -16.59 13.67 -14.43
CA LEU A 184 -18.01 13.49 -14.14
C LEU A 184 -18.61 14.68 -13.36
N MET A 185 -17.78 15.61 -12.87
CA MET A 185 -18.26 16.77 -12.11
C MET A 185 -18.77 17.89 -13.01
N ASP A 186 -18.08 18.15 -14.12
CA ASP A 186 -18.48 19.17 -15.09
C ASP A 186 -17.94 18.86 -16.50
N ASP A 187 -18.86 18.62 -17.44
CA ASP A 187 -18.56 18.38 -18.86
C ASP A 187 -17.85 19.56 -19.54
N TRP A 188 -17.95 20.79 -19.00
CA TRP A 188 -17.51 22.01 -19.69
C TRP A 188 -16.09 22.45 -19.35
N VAL A 189 -15.60 22.08 -18.18
CA VAL A 189 -14.37 22.62 -17.61
C VAL A 189 -13.20 21.63 -17.77
N GLY A 190 -13.51 20.34 -17.96
CA GLY A 190 -12.52 19.29 -18.17
C GLY A 190 -11.82 18.84 -16.88
N PRO A 191 -11.21 17.64 -16.88
CA PRO A 191 -10.70 17.00 -15.66
C PRO A 191 -9.56 17.77 -14.98
N ASN A 192 -8.69 18.42 -15.77
CA ASN A 192 -7.48 19.08 -15.28
C ASN A 192 -7.73 20.45 -14.62
N SER A 193 -9.00 20.84 -14.50
CA SER A 193 -9.40 22.10 -13.88
C SER A 193 -9.80 21.94 -12.41
N PHE A 194 -9.72 20.73 -11.87
CA PHE A 194 -9.95 20.47 -10.46
C PHE A 194 -8.64 20.08 -9.78
N THR A 195 -8.49 20.51 -8.52
CA THR A 195 -7.34 20.16 -7.66
C THR A 195 -7.83 19.84 -6.25
N LEU A 196 -7.10 19.00 -5.52
CA LEU A 196 -7.45 18.67 -4.14
C LEU A 196 -6.66 19.54 -3.14
N SER A 197 -7.36 20.06 -2.13
CA SER A 197 -6.75 20.77 -1.00
C SER A 197 -7.07 20.05 0.31
N PRO A 198 -6.07 19.59 1.08
CA PRO A 198 -6.34 18.80 2.28
C PRO A 198 -6.93 19.62 3.42
N ILE A 199 -8.03 19.11 3.99
CA ILE A 199 -8.63 19.59 5.25
C ILE A 199 -8.18 18.70 6.41
N HIS A 200 -8.27 17.38 6.21
CA HIS A 200 -7.80 16.36 7.15
C HIS A 200 -6.93 15.32 6.44
N GLU A 201 -5.67 15.21 6.87
CA GLU A 201 -4.68 14.33 6.23
C GLU A 201 -4.64 12.90 6.79
N GLY A 202 -5.59 12.51 7.64
CA GLY A 202 -5.66 11.15 8.19
C GLY A 202 -6.24 11.10 9.60
N VAL A 203 -7.56 10.97 9.70
CA VAL A 203 -8.29 10.85 10.96
C VAL A 203 -8.88 9.45 11.07
N VAL A 204 -8.81 8.84 12.25
CA VAL A 204 -9.48 7.55 12.48
C VAL A 204 -10.93 7.80 12.88
N HIS A 205 -11.86 7.23 12.12
CA HIS A 205 -13.30 7.28 12.37
C HIS A 205 -13.86 5.88 12.62
N ASP A 206 -14.93 5.81 13.40
CA ASP A 206 -15.61 4.56 13.73
C ASP A 206 -16.86 4.40 12.85
N TYR A 207 -16.78 3.48 11.88
CA TYR A 207 -17.86 3.13 10.97
C TYR A 207 -18.56 1.87 11.48
N ASP A 208 -19.51 2.06 12.41
CA ASP A 208 -20.32 1.00 13.01
C ASP A 208 -19.52 -0.18 13.59
N GLY A 209 -18.43 0.15 14.31
CA GLY A 209 -17.56 -0.81 14.99
C GLY A 209 -16.25 -1.10 14.23
N GLN A 210 -16.12 -0.60 12.99
CA GLN A 210 -14.87 -0.67 12.21
C GLN A 210 -14.13 0.66 12.26
N LYS A 211 -12.96 0.68 12.88
CA LYS A 211 -12.10 1.87 12.96
C LYS A 211 -11.20 1.97 11.73
N LEU A 212 -11.51 2.92 10.84
CA LEU A 212 -10.78 3.12 9.59
C LEU A 212 -10.19 4.53 9.53
N LEU A 213 -9.09 4.66 8.79
CA LEU A 213 -8.49 5.95 8.48
C LEU A 213 -9.30 6.60 7.35
N TYR A 214 -9.63 7.88 7.46
CA TYR A 214 -10.14 8.67 6.36
C TYR A 214 -9.33 9.96 6.16
N THR A 215 -9.28 10.43 4.92
CA THR A 215 -8.81 11.77 4.54
C THR A 215 -9.98 12.60 4.04
N HIS A 216 -9.87 13.91 4.19
CA HIS A 216 -10.89 14.87 3.78
C HIS A 216 -10.22 16.01 3.03
N ASP A 217 -10.65 16.22 1.80
CA ASP A 217 -10.08 17.20 0.88
C ASP A 217 -11.20 18.11 0.34
N ASP A 218 -10.91 19.40 0.20
CA ASP A 218 -11.69 20.32 -0.62
C ASP A 218 -11.37 20.06 -2.10
N VAL A 219 -12.41 20.02 -2.93
CA VAL A 219 -12.28 19.96 -4.38
C VAL A 219 -12.29 21.39 -4.91
N MET A 220 -11.13 21.87 -5.32
CA MET A 220 -10.91 23.23 -5.77
C MET A 220 -11.01 23.30 -7.29
N LEU A 221 -11.95 24.10 -7.80
CA LEU A 221 -12.04 24.44 -9.22
C LEU A 221 -11.04 25.57 -9.51
N ASP A 222 -10.10 25.33 -10.42
CA ASP A 222 -9.11 26.29 -10.90
C ASP A 222 -9.55 26.91 -12.25
N LEU A 223 -10.68 27.63 -12.21
CA LEU A 223 -11.21 28.35 -13.35
C LEU A 223 -11.42 29.82 -12.97
N LEU A 224 -10.59 30.70 -13.53
CA LEU A 224 -10.57 32.14 -13.22
C LEU A 224 -10.25 32.46 -11.74
N GLY A 225 -9.57 31.55 -11.06
CA GLY A 225 -9.25 31.60 -9.64
C GLY A 225 -9.61 30.28 -8.96
N SER A 226 -8.87 29.92 -7.91
CA SER A 226 -9.11 28.69 -7.15
C SER A 226 -10.27 28.90 -6.16
N HIS A 227 -11.36 28.16 -6.36
CA HIS A 227 -12.56 28.25 -5.53
C HIS A 227 -13.08 26.86 -5.13
N PRO A 228 -13.55 26.68 -3.88
CA PRO A 228 -14.10 25.40 -3.45
C PRO A 228 -15.39 25.09 -4.23
N SER A 229 -15.44 23.90 -4.81
CA SER A 229 -16.55 23.42 -5.65
C SER A 229 -17.25 22.19 -5.07
N GLY A 230 -16.61 21.52 -4.10
CA GLY A 230 -17.14 20.37 -3.41
C GLY A 230 -16.13 19.82 -2.40
N GLU A 231 -16.41 18.65 -1.87
CA GLU A 231 -15.53 17.95 -0.94
C GLU A 231 -15.36 16.48 -1.37
N MET A 232 -14.22 15.90 -1.03
CA MET A 232 -13.90 14.49 -1.21
C MET A 232 -13.50 13.87 0.13
N ILE A 233 -14.09 12.73 0.45
CA ILE A 233 -13.70 11.91 1.60
C ILE A 233 -13.18 10.57 1.09
N THR A 234 -11.97 10.19 1.46
CA THR A 234 -11.37 8.90 1.09
C THR A 234 -11.14 8.05 2.33
N VAL A 235 -11.76 6.88 2.39
CA VAL A 235 -11.61 5.89 3.48
C VAL A 235 -10.64 4.80 3.06
N TRP A 236 -9.76 4.40 3.98
CA TRP A 236 -8.69 3.43 3.74
C TRP A 236 -8.93 2.17 4.56
N LYS A 237 -9.11 1.03 3.88
CA LYS A 237 -9.33 -0.28 4.48
C LYS A 237 -8.21 -1.25 4.10
N PRO A 238 -7.35 -1.63 5.05
CA PRO A 238 -6.26 -2.54 4.77
C PRO A 238 -6.70 -3.99 4.90
N THR A 239 -6.22 -4.86 4.01
CA THR A 239 -6.45 -6.31 4.10
C THR A 239 -5.15 -7.07 4.33
N TRP A 240 -5.29 -8.36 4.66
CA TRP A 240 -4.14 -9.26 4.72
C TRP A 240 -3.68 -9.63 3.31
N GLY A 241 -2.38 -9.58 3.07
CA GLY A 241 -1.80 -9.82 1.74
C GLY A 241 -1.29 -8.56 1.05
N GLY A 242 -1.54 -7.38 1.61
CA GLY A 242 -1.01 -6.11 1.10
C GLY A 242 -1.94 -5.35 0.19
N GLU A 243 -3.16 -5.84 0.01
CA GLU A 243 -4.20 -5.16 -0.74
C GLU A 243 -4.85 -4.08 0.16
N MET A 244 -5.09 -2.92 -0.43
CA MET A 244 -5.74 -1.77 0.20
C MET A 244 -6.98 -1.44 -0.60
N HIS A 245 -8.13 -1.40 0.08
CA HIS A 245 -9.37 -0.96 -0.53
C HIS A 245 -9.60 0.49 -0.11
N LEU A 246 -9.91 1.33 -1.08
CA LEU A 246 -10.18 2.74 -0.89
C LEU A 246 -11.58 3.02 -1.37
N LEU A 247 -12.33 3.77 -0.56
CA LEU A 247 -13.61 4.33 -0.97
C LEU A 247 -13.50 5.85 -0.93
N SER A 248 -13.49 6.49 -2.10
CA SER A 248 -13.59 7.94 -2.21
C SER A 248 -15.00 8.35 -2.57
N VAL A 249 -15.58 9.25 -1.79
CA VAL A 249 -16.90 9.83 -2.00
C VAL A 249 -16.73 11.31 -2.28
N ILE A 250 -17.19 11.76 -3.44
CA ILE A 250 -17.12 13.16 -3.89
C ILE A 250 -18.53 13.72 -3.97
N LYS A 251 -18.71 14.91 -3.43
CA LYS A 251 -19.97 15.65 -3.54
C LYS A 251 -19.72 17.11 -3.89
N VAL A 252 -20.44 17.60 -4.88
CA VAL A 252 -20.39 18.99 -5.35
C VAL A 252 -21.30 19.86 -4.48
N GLY A 253 -20.91 21.11 -4.27
CA GLY A 253 -21.69 22.12 -3.56
C GLY A 253 -21.11 22.50 -2.20
N PRO A 254 -21.73 23.47 -1.50
CA PRO A 254 -21.24 23.94 -0.22
C PRO A 254 -21.54 22.94 0.90
N ASP A 255 -20.53 22.66 1.73
CA ASP A 255 -20.61 21.82 2.93
C ASP A 255 -21.35 20.47 2.73
N PRO A 256 -21.03 19.69 1.69
CA PRO A 256 -21.88 18.60 1.20
C PRO A 256 -21.94 17.36 2.14
N PHE A 257 -21.04 17.29 3.12
CA PHE A 257 -21.01 16.25 4.15
C PHE A 257 -21.56 16.71 5.51
N VAL A 258 -22.17 17.90 5.60
CA VAL A 258 -22.89 18.32 6.80
C VAL A 258 -24.03 17.34 7.09
N GLY A 259 -23.97 16.70 8.26
CA GLY A 259 -24.91 15.66 8.68
C GLY A 259 -24.52 14.23 8.28
N ASN A 260 -23.41 14.05 7.55
CA ASN A 260 -22.83 12.74 7.22
C ASN A 260 -21.28 12.78 7.32
N PRO A 261 -20.73 13.06 8.52
CA PRO A 261 -19.28 13.18 8.70
C PRO A 261 -18.56 11.90 8.29
N GLY A 262 -17.39 12.02 7.67
CA GLY A 262 -16.63 10.87 7.19
C GLY A 262 -17.33 10.07 6.10
N ALA A 263 -18.35 10.63 5.44
CA ALA A 263 -19.21 9.95 4.48
C ALA A 263 -19.89 8.68 5.03
N GLN A 264 -20.14 8.64 6.35
CA GLN A 264 -20.56 7.45 7.12
C GLN A 264 -21.60 6.57 6.42
N LYS A 265 -22.69 7.15 5.89
CA LYS A 265 -23.72 6.37 5.17
C LYS A 265 -23.15 5.49 4.05
N TYR A 266 -22.37 6.09 3.15
CA TYR A 266 -21.81 5.38 1.99
C TYR A 266 -20.78 4.34 2.40
N VAL A 267 -20.00 4.64 3.45
CA VAL A 267 -18.98 3.73 3.97
C VAL A 267 -19.61 2.54 4.67
N VAL A 268 -20.67 2.73 5.46
CA VAL A 268 -21.40 1.63 6.11
C VAL A 268 -22.07 0.74 5.06
N ASP A 269 -22.68 1.33 4.03
CA ASP A 269 -23.25 0.57 2.91
C ASP A 269 -22.14 -0.28 2.26
N TRP A 270 -21.01 0.33 1.88
CA TRP A 270 -19.86 -0.35 1.29
C TRP A 270 -19.31 -1.50 2.16
N LEU A 271 -19.13 -1.27 3.46
CA LEU A 271 -18.66 -2.29 4.40
C LEU A 271 -19.65 -3.44 4.61
N SER A 272 -20.92 -3.28 4.24
CA SER A 272 -21.94 -4.31 4.34
C SER A 272 -21.95 -5.30 3.17
N ASN A 273 -21.22 -5.00 2.08
CA ASN A 273 -21.13 -5.86 0.89
C ASN A 273 -20.05 -6.95 0.96
N GLU A 274 -19.30 -7.00 2.06
CA GLU A 274 -18.21 -7.97 2.30
C GLU A 274 -18.57 -8.99 3.39
#